data_AF-A0A957TB77-F1
#
_entry.id   AF-A0A957TB77-F1
#
_cell.length_a   1.000
_cell.length_b   1.000
_cell.length_c   1.000
_cell.angle_alpha   90.00
_cell.angle_beta   90.00
_cell.angle_gamma   90.00
#
_symmetry.space_group_name_H-M   'P 1'
#
loop_
_entity.id
_entity.type
_entity.pdbx_description
1 polymer ?
#
loop_
_entity_poly.entity_id
_entity_poly.type
_entity_poly.pdbx_seq_one_letter_code
_entity_poly.pdbx_strand_id
1 'polypeptide(L)'
;MKRLSYLYLILPFILFLFGWVRLTIAIPLAVIFLFALWRLLKESPLTPSSLFTHHWSLNTAYWLLLTVLWLFLSGIGGYAFQNWDHNWRNVVMRDLMNFNWPVYYAQPESGPVKMLVYYVGYWLPSALTGKLLNWRAANSFLFLWTFLGIILITYNLGSIFKTSKFKATLLLIFFSGLDVLGVLFFPQDYPTLLPPITHLEIWAGNLQYSSFTTQLFWVFNQAIPAWLIITLIVILSREAAKQSSKSLEIASGKEQRRPRNDELILLWSLCFFFAPFASVGLLPYVLIELIKQTDFKSPFKNLHWEQIAAALIIFLLSALFFTANTAAQSRGFQSLPLTKYLAFFLLEGGILWLMLAPSKYKDPRWIVTGVLLAVIPFIQIGNDRDFVMRASIAPLFYLMLMTGETLFEKTVIRVSLITRYSLVALLVLGAFTPIYEINRSIYRTYDYYFLQDSCSACDFSSDPITQLAHPDVPEKEHPGTLTADALPTLKFMTDELSRNFIANVRQTFFYNYLASR
;
A
#
# COMPACT_ATOMS: atom_id res chain seq x y z
N MET A 1 -1.37 13.34 -15.02
CA MET A 1 -1.14 12.45 -13.86
C MET A 1 -1.21 10.97 -14.19
N LYS A 2 -2.29 10.47 -14.83
CA LYS A 2 -2.45 9.05 -15.18
C LYS A 2 -1.20 8.38 -15.80
N ARG A 3 -0.59 9.00 -16.84
CA ARG A 3 0.65 8.51 -17.48
C ARG A 3 1.82 8.37 -16.49
N LEU A 4 2.03 9.38 -15.65
CA LEU A 4 3.09 9.38 -14.65
C LEU A 4 2.86 8.29 -13.59
N SER A 5 1.59 8.03 -13.23
CA SER A 5 1.24 6.93 -12.32
C SER A 5 1.57 5.56 -12.91
N TYR A 6 1.34 5.33 -14.21
CA TYR A 6 1.75 4.08 -14.84
C TYR A 6 3.27 3.93 -14.85
N LEU A 7 4.01 4.97 -15.24
CA LEU A 7 5.48 4.96 -15.22
C LEU A 7 6.03 4.66 -13.82
N TYR A 8 5.45 5.30 -12.80
CA TYR A 8 5.80 5.09 -11.39
C TYR A 8 5.62 3.62 -10.96
N LEU A 9 4.49 3.00 -11.29
CA LEU A 9 4.20 1.61 -10.91
C LEU A 9 5.00 0.59 -11.73
N ILE A 10 5.33 0.92 -12.97
CA ILE A 10 5.96 -0.02 -13.90
C ILE A 10 7.48 -0.07 -13.75
N LEU A 11 8.13 1.06 -13.47
CA LEU A 11 9.59 1.12 -13.37
C LEU A 11 10.17 0.07 -12.39
N PRO A 12 9.64 -0.09 -11.16
CA PRO A 12 10.02 -1.17 -10.26
C PRO A 12 9.96 -2.58 -10.86
N PHE A 13 8.91 -2.88 -11.64
CA PHE A 13 8.77 -4.21 -12.24
C PHE A 13 9.82 -4.45 -13.33
N ILE A 14 10.16 -3.43 -14.12
CA ILE A 14 11.27 -3.52 -15.09
C ILE A 14 12.60 -3.78 -14.38
N LEU A 15 12.87 -3.07 -13.29
CA LEU A 15 14.09 -3.32 -12.49
C LEU A 15 14.10 -4.74 -11.91
N PHE A 16 12.96 -5.24 -11.43
CA PHE A 16 12.84 -6.62 -10.97
C PHE A 16 13.10 -7.62 -12.10
N LEU A 17 12.55 -7.39 -13.28
CA LEU A 17 12.72 -8.29 -14.44
C LEU A 17 14.19 -8.44 -14.82
N PHE A 18 14.94 -7.35 -14.91
CA PHE A 18 16.37 -7.40 -15.24
C PHE A 18 17.27 -7.79 -14.05
N GLY A 19 16.82 -7.55 -12.82
CA GLY A 19 17.56 -7.89 -11.61
C GLY A 19 17.41 -9.36 -11.20
N TRP A 20 16.22 -9.96 -11.37
CA TRP A 20 15.93 -11.30 -10.85
C TRP A 20 15.85 -12.37 -11.92
N VAL A 21 15.54 -12.04 -13.17
CA VAL A 21 15.28 -13.03 -14.23
C VAL A 21 16.46 -13.11 -15.19
N ARG A 22 16.81 -14.32 -15.65
CA ARG A 22 17.85 -14.54 -16.66
C ARG A 22 17.64 -13.64 -17.86
N LEU A 23 18.72 -13.02 -18.36
CA LEU A 23 18.65 -12.07 -19.48
C LEU A 23 18.01 -12.66 -20.74
N THR A 24 18.22 -13.96 -21.01
CA THR A 24 17.61 -14.67 -22.14
C THR A 24 16.07 -14.71 -22.09
N ILE A 25 15.48 -14.59 -20.89
CA ILE A 25 14.04 -14.54 -20.66
C ILE A 25 13.61 -13.07 -20.44
N ALA A 26 14.37 -12.31 -19.65
CA ALA A 26 14.06 -10.94 -19.29
C ALA A 26 13.96 -10.03 -20.51
N ILE A 27 14.88 -10.14 -21.49
CA ILE A 27 14.90 -9.27 -22.68
C ILE A 27 13.62 -9.43 -23.53
N PRO A 28 13.23 -10.65 -23.97
CA PRO A 28 11.98 -10.83 -24.70
C PRO A 28 10.74 -10.33 -23.95
N LEU A 29 10.64 -10.63 -22.64
CA LEU A 29 9.52 -10.20 -21.83
C LEU A 29 9.49 -8.67 -21.67
N ALA A 30 10.64 -8.02 -21.52
CA ALA A 30 10.76 -6.58 -21.45
C ALA A 30 10.29 -5.91 -22.74
N VAL A 31 10.58 -6.48 -23.91
CA VAL A 31 10.11 -5.93 -25.21
C VAL A 31 8.57 -5.95 -25.29
N ILE A 32 7.94 -7.07 -24.92
CA ILE A 32 6.47 -7.18 -24.87
C ILE A 32 5.90 -6.12 -23.92
N PHE A 33 6.52 -5.98 -22.75
CA PHE A 33 6.07 -5.06 -21.72
C PHE A 33 6.25 -3.59 -22.12
N LEU A 34 7.38 -3.23 -22.70
CA LEU A 34 7.66 -1.88 -23.19
C LEU A 34 6.74 -1.50 -24.35
N PHE A 35 6.38 -2.46 -25.21
CA PHE A 35 5.37 -2.26 -26.24
C PHE A 35 3.98 -1.98 -25.65
N ALA A 36 3.57 -2.77 -24.65
CA ALA A 36 2.31 -2.53 -23.92
C ALA A 36 2.32 -1.15 -23.24
N LEU A 37 3.39 -0.79 -22.55
CA LEU A 37 3.56 0.53 -21.94
C LEU A 37 3.48 1.65 -22.98
N TRP A 38 4.20 1.54 -24.09
CA TRP A 38 4.18 2.53 -25.17
C TRP A 38 2.76 2.77 -25.68
N ARG A 39 1.99 1.70 -25.91
CA ARG A 39 0.60 1.83 -26.37
C ARG A 39 -0.30 2.48 -25.32
N LEU A 40 -0.15 2.10 -24.06
CA LEU A 40 -0.88 2.69 -22.92
C LEU A 40 -0.64 4.20 -22.81
N LEU A 41 0.61 4.62 -22.99
CA LEU A 41 1.01 6.03 -22.96
C LEU A 41 0.51 6.79 -24.18
N LYS A 42 0.51 6.18 -25.37
CA LYS A 42 0.01 6.79 -26.62
C LYS A 42 -1.50 7.04 -26.55
N GLU A 43 -2.26 6.10 -26.00
CA GLU A 43 -3.73 6.14 -25.97
C GLU A 43 -4.30 6.96 -24.80
N SER A 44 -3.51 7.21 -23.75
CA SER A 44 -3.90 8.12 -22.66
C SER A 44 -3.75 9.57 -23.14
N PRO A 45 -4.81 10.36 -23.40
CA PRO A 45 -4.66 11.72 -23.91
C PRO A 45 -3.82 12.59 -22.96
N LEU A 46 -2.95 13.44 -23.54
CA LEU A 46 -2.28 14.50 -22.79
C LEU A 46 -3.34 15.46 -22.28
N THR A 47 -3.69 15.35 -21.01
CA THR A 47 -4.49 16.38 -20.35
C THR A 47 -3.59 17.61 -20.18
N PRO A 48 -3.98 18.80 -20.67
CA PRO A 48 -3.14 20.01 -20.59
C PRO A 48 -2.84 20.48 -19.16
N SER A 49 -3.48 19.88 -18.15
CA SER A 49 -3.17 20.07 -16.73
C SER A 49 -1.92 19.27 -16.32
N SER A 50 -0.78 19.67 -16.85
CA SER A 50 0.51 19.28 -16.31
C SER A 50 0.71 19.96 -14.94
N LEU A 51 1.45 19.34 -14.02
CA LEU A 51 1.91 20.01 -12.78
C LEU A 51 2.58 21.37 -13.07
N PHE A 52 3.20 21.49 -14.25
CA PHE A 52 3.96 22.64 -14.70
C PHE A 52 3.12 23.76 -15.33
N THR A 53 1.86 23.48 -15.69
CA THR A 53 0.88 24.48 -16.19
C THR A 53 -0.14 24.86 -15.12
N HIS A 54 0.04 24.36 -13.89
CA HIS A 54 -0.81 24.71 -12.76
C HIS A 54 -0.47 26.13 -12.28
N HIS A 55 -1.48 26.99 -12.18
CA HIS A 55 -1.30 28.29 -11.53
C HIS A 55 -1.01 28.04 -10.05
N TRP A 56 0.19 28.39 -9.60
CA TRP A 56 0.62 28.25 -8.22
C TRP A 56 -0.29 29.09 -7.33
N SER A 57 -1.25 28.42 -6.68
CA SER A 57 -2.12 29.01 -5.67
C SER A 57 -1.60 28.70 -4.27
N LEU A 58 -1.94 29.53 -3.29
CA LEU A 58 -1.66 29.25 -1.87
C LEU A 58 -2.18 27.85 -1.45
N ASN A 59 -3.33 27.43 -1.98
CA ASN A 59 -3.88 26.08 -1.76
C ASN A 59 -2.97 24.96 -2.27
N THR A 60 -2.21 25.20 -3.35
CA THR A 60 -1.23 24.24 -3.87
C THR A 60 -0.01 24.16 -2.96
N ALA A 61 0.48 25.32 -2.49
CA ALA A 61 1.58 25.37 -1.53
C ALA A 61 1.23 24.66 -0.21
N TYR A 62 0.05 24.94 0.36
CA TYR A 62 -0.40 24.26 1.59
C TYR A 62 -0.58 22.75 1.42
N TRP A 63 -1.07 22.31 0.27
CA TRP A 63 -1.18 20.87 -0.02
C TRP A 63 0.19 20.19 -0.11
N LEU A 64 1.14 20.79 -0.82
CA LEU A 64 2.50 20.25 -0.94
C LEU A 64 3.22 20.24 0.42
N LEU A 65 3.08 21.33 1.19
CA LEU A 65 3.64 21.43 2.54
C LEU A 65 3.05 20.36 3.47
N LEU A 66 1.72 20.21 3.49
CA LEU A 66 1.05 19.17 4.28
C LEU A 66 1.55 17.77 3.90
N THR A 67 1.72 17.52 2.60
CA THR A 67 2.19 16.22 2.08
C THR A 67 3.64 15.94 2.50
N VAL A 68 4.53 16.94 2.38
CA VAL A 68 5.93 16.83 2.82
C VAL A 68 6.01 16.62 4.34
N LEU A 69 5.23 17.35 5.13
CA LEU A 69 5.25 17.23 6.59
C LEU A 69 4.76 15.85 7.04
N TRP A 70 3.67 15.36 6.45
CA TRP A 70 3.16 14.02 6.75
C TRP A 70 4.18 12.93 6.37
N LEU A 71 4.82 13.05 5.20
CA LEU A 71 5.87 12.14 4.79
C LEU A 71 7.10 12.23 5.70
N PHE A 72 7.53 13.43 6.07
CA PHE A 72 8.65 13.63 6.98
C PHE A 72 8.43 12.89 8.30
N LEU A 73 7.25 13.02 8.89
CA LEU A 73 6.85 12.35 10.13
C LEU A 73 6.69 10.82 10.01
N SER A 74 6.76 10.25 8.81
CA SER A 74 6.78 8.79 8.67
C SER A 74 8.13 8.16 8.99
N GLY A 75 9.19 8.97 9.11
CA GLY A 75 10.56 8.48 9.28
C GLY A 75 11.17 7.86 8.02
N ILE A 76 10.45 7.79 6.90
CA ILE A 76 10.99 7.35 5.61
C ILE A 76 12.19 8.23 5.23
N GLY A 77 13.29 7.60 4.83
CA GLY A 77 14.56 8.29 4.56
C GLY A 77 15.42 8.58 5.80
N GLY A 78 14.92 8.30 7.01
CA GLY A 78 15.67 8.43 8.27
C GLY A 78 15.79 9.85 8.81
N TYR A 79 14.90 10.76 8.37
CA TYR A 79 14.91 12.17 8.77
C TYR A 79 14.07 12.48 10.02
N ALA A 80 13.19 11.56 10.41
CA ALA A 80 12.37 11.62 11.62
C ALA A 80 12.30 10.22 12.22
N PHE A 81 11.66 10.10 13.38
CA PHE A 81 11.50 8.83 14.09
C PHE A 81 10.86 7.77 13.20
N GLN A 82 11.48 6.60 13.16
CA GLN A 82 11.02 5.41 12.47
C GLN A 82 10.38 4.45 13.47
N ASN A 83 9.24 3.87 13.12
CA ASN A 83 8.64 2.81 13.93
C ASN A 83 9.38 1.49 13.75
N TRP A 84 9.20 0.54 14.68
CA TRP A 84 9.85 -0.77 14.70
C TRP A 84 10.02 -1.44 13.35
N ASP A 85 8.94 -1.41 12.57
CA ASP A 85 8.85 -2.08 11.29
C ASP A 85 9.96 -1.64 10.34
N HIS A 86 10.44 -0.40 10.46
CA HIS A 86 11.56 0.11 9.67
C HIS A 86 12.86 -0.68 9.86
N ASN A 87 13.08 -1.42 10.95
CA ASN A 87 14.20 -2.36 11.07
C ASN A 87 14.25 -3.30 9.85
N TRP A 88 13.10 -3.83 9.46
CA TRP A 88 12.97 -4.71 8.30
C TRP A 88 13.08 -3.98 6.96
N ARG A 89 12.58 -2.74 6.87
CA ARG A 89 12.58 -1.98 5.61
C ARG A 89 13.98 -1.42 5.30
N ASN A 90 14.69 -0.99 6.32
CA ASN A 90 16.07 -0.51 6.23
C ASN A 90 17.01 -1.66 5.86
N VAL A 91 16.89 -2.83 6.52
CA VAL A 91 17.74 -3.98 6.17
C VAL A 91 17.44 -4.52 4.78
N VAL A 92 16.17 -4.56 4.34
CA VAL A 92 15.82 -4.92 2.95
C VAL A 92 16.46 -3.95 1.95
N MET A 93 16.36 -2.64 2.18
CA MET A 93 17.03 -1.65 1.33
C MET A 93 18.54 -1.88 1.29
N ARG A 94 19.16 -2.12 2.45
CA ARG A 94 20.60 -2.31 2.59
C ARG A 94 21.08 -3.56 1.87
N ASP A 95 20.40 -4.68 2.06
CA ASP A 95 20.77 -5.94 1.39
C ASP A 95 20.55 -5.83 -0.12
N LEU A 96 19.49 -5.15 -0.57
CA LEU A 96 19.30 -4.83 -1.99
C LEU A 96 20.45 -3.97 -2.55
N MET A 97 21.04 -3.08 -1.75
CA MET A 97 22.19 -2.28 -2.19
C MET A 97 23.48 -3.09 -2.22
N ASN A 98 23.74 -3.91 -1.19
CA ASN A 98 25.06 -4.51 -0.97
C ASN A 98 25.25 -5.86 -1.67
N PHE A 99 24.18 -6.61 -1.95
CA PHE A 99 24.24 -7.89 -2.63
C PHE A 99 23.88 -7.79 -4.11
N ASN A 100 24.37 -8.72 -4.93
CA ASN A 100 23.91 -8.85 -6.31
C ASN A 100 22.41 -9.15 -6.35
N TRP A 101 21.77 -8.85 -7.49
CA TRP A 101 20.38 -9.23 -7.73
C TRP A 101 20.33 -10.50 -8.59
N PRO A 102 19.53 -11.53 -8.22
CA PRO A 102 18.76 -11.70 -7.00
C PRO A 102 19.63 -11.74 -5.74
N VAL A 103 19.09 -11.26 -4.62
CA VAL A 103 19.81 -11.28 -3.34
C VAL A 103 19.83 -12.70 -2.76
N TYR A 104 21.00 -13.32 -2.79
CA TYR A 104 21.27 -14.62 -2.17
C TYR A 104 22.11 -14.45 -0.90
N TYR A 105 21.66 -15.10 0.18
CA TYR A 105 22.38 -15.13 1.45
C TYR A 105 23.27 -16.38 1.60
N ALA A 106 22.86 -17.49 0.98
CA ALA A 106 23.63 -18.74 0.94
C ALA A 106 23.28 -19.56 -0.31
N GLN A 107 24.31 -20.04 -1.01
CA GLN A 107 24.17 -20.90 -2.20
C GLN A 107 25.18 -22.07 -2.15
N PRO A 108 25.09 -22.96 -1.15
CA PRO A 108 26.00 -24.11 -1.08
C PRO A 108 25.74 -25.10 -2.23
N GLU A 109 26.68 -26.00 -2.53
CA GLU A 109 26.47 -27.05 -3.54
C GLU A 109 25.35 -28.01 -3.11
N SER A 110 25.34 -28.39 -1.83
CA SER A 110 24.29 -29.19 -1.17
C SER A 110 23.68 -28.43 0.02
N GLY A 111 22.40 -28.63 0.32
CA GLY A 111 21.69 -27.93 1.42
C GLY A 111 20.87 -26.70 1.00
N PRO A 112 20.30 -25.91 1.92
CA PRO A 112 19.33 -24.86 1.56
C PRO A 112 19.95 -23.70 0.77
N VAL A 113 19.24 -23.21 -0.26
CA VAL A 113 19.59 -21.97 -0.97
C VAL A 113 18.76 -20.84 -0.39
N LYS A 114 19.36 -19.95 0.40
CA LYS A 114 18.65 -18.84 1.05
C LYS A 114 18.63 -17.62 0.13
N MET A 115 17.44 -17.16 -0.24
CA MET A 115 17.23 -15.99 -1.10
C MET A 115 16.25 -15.01 -0.42
N LEU A 116 16.41 -13.72 -0.68
CA LEU A 116 15.41 -12.70 -0.34
C LEU A 116 14.18 -12.89 -1.23
N VAL A 117 13.08 -13.34 -0.64
CA VAL A 117 11.78 -13.54 -1.29
C VAL A 117 10.73 -12.73 -0.55
N TYR A 118 10.61 -11.47 -0.97
CA TYR A 118 9.70 -10.49 -0.39
C TYR A 118 9.21 -9.54 -1.48
N TYR A 119 8.18 -8.74 -1.24
CA TYR A 119 7.69 -7.74 -2.20
C TYR A 119 8.65 -6.53 -2.34
N VAL A 120 9.86 -6.80 -2.86
CA VAL A 120 10.99 -5.86 -2.94
C VAL A 120 10.80 -4.72 -3.93
N GLY A 121 9.80 -4.81 -4.81
CA GLY A 121 9.61 -3.91 -5.95
C GLY A 121 9.73 -2.43 -5.58
N TYR A 122 9.07 -2.00 -4.50
CA TYR A 122 9.04 -0.59 -4.10
C TYR A 122 10.44 0.00 -3.83
N TRP A 123 11.37 -0.80 -3.30
CA TRP A 123 12.73 -0.35 -2.98
C TRP A 123 13.64 -0.29 -4.19
N LEU A 124 13.37 -1.04 -5.27
CA LEU A 124 14.33 -1.24 -6.37
C LEU A 124 14.85 0.06 -7.00
N PRO A 125 14.03 1.10 -7.27
CA PRO A 125 14.54 2.37 -7.79
C PRO A 125 15.54 3.05 -6.83
N SER A 126 15.24 3.02 -5.53
CA SER A 126 16.06 3.63 -4.48
C SER A 126 17.32 2.80 -4.22
N ALA A 127 17.20 1.47 -4.20
CA ALA A 127 18.31 0.55 -4.02
C ALA A 127 19.29 0.61 -5.20
N LEU A 128 18.81 0.74 -6.45
CA LEU A 128 19.66 0.98 -7.61
C LEU A 128 20.46 2.29 -7.46
N THR A 129 19.78 3.35 -7.02
CA THR A 129 20.46 4.62 -6.72
C THR A 129 21.53 4.44 -5.64
N GLY A 130 21.23 3.65 -4.60
CA GLY A 130 22.18 3.29 -3.56
C GLY A 130 23.38 2.48 -4.05
N LYS A 131 23.16 1.52 -4.96
CA LYS A 131 24.23 0.74 -5.61
C LYS A 131 25.22 1.60 -6.38
N LEU A 132 24.69 2.61 -7.08
CA LEU A 132 25.50 3.52 -7.91
C LEU A 132 26.19 4.61 -7.07
N LEU A 133 25.62 4.92 -5.90
CA LEU A 133 26.07 6.00 -5.04
C LEU A 133 26.35 5.47 -3.63
N ASN A 134 25.43 5.69 -2.67
CA ASN A 134 25.61 5.27 -1.28
C ASN A 134 24.27 5.26 -0.51
N TRP A 135 24.33 4.89 0.77
CA TRP A 135 23.18 4.81 1.69
C TRP A 135 22.39 6.12 1.81
N ARG A 136 23.07 7.27 1.86
CA ARG A 136 22.40 8.57 1.98
C ARG A 136 21.60 8.89 0.71
N ALA A 137 22.20 8.67 -0.46
CA ALA A 137 21.52 8.88 -1.73
C ALA A 137 20.32 7.94 -1.91
N ALA A 138 20.42 6.68 -1.48
CA ALA A 138 19.31 5.73 -1.50
C ALA A 138 18.12 6.21 -0.66
N ASN A 139 18.38 6.68 0.57
CA ASN A 139 17.35 7.19 1.48
C ASN A 139 16.72 8.49 0.97
N SER A 140 17.52 9.41 0.43
CA SER A 140 17.00 10.63 -0.20
C SER A 140 16.12 10.30 -1.42
N PHE A 141 16.55 9.35 -2.26
CA PHE A 141 15.74 8.90 -3.38
C PHE A 141 14.46 8.22 -2.91
N LEU A 142 14.50 7.37 -1.88
CA LEU A 142 13.32 6.74 -1.30
C LEU A 142 12.31 7.78 -0.81
N PHE A 143 12.77 8.83 -0.16
CA PHE A 143 11.93 9.94 0.29
C PHE A 143 11.26 10.62 -0.91
N LEU A 144 12.01 11.00 -1.95
CA LEU A 144 11.47 11.63 -3.15
C LEU A 144 10.53 10.70 -3.93
N TRP A 145 10.85 9.42 -4.02
CA TRP A 145 10.02 8.40 -4.66
C TRP A 145 8.69 8.24 -3.93
N THR A 146 8.72 8.21 -2.60
CA THR A 146 7.50 8.15 -1.78
C THR A 146 6.69 9.43 -1.89
N PHE A 147 7.35 10.60 -1.87
CA PHE A 147 6.70 11.89 -2.07
C PHE A 147 5.95 11.96 -3.40
N LEU A 148 6.58 11.49 -4.48
CA LEU A 148 5.96 11.40 -5.80
C LEU A 148 4.71 10.50 -5.76
N GLY A 149 4.79 9.33 -5.12
CA GLY A 149 3.66 8.43 -4.95
C GLY A 149 2.48 9.10 -4.24
N ILE A 150 2.73 9.78 -3.11
CA ILE A 150 1.68 10.47 -2.34
C ILE A 150 1.09 11.66 -3.12
N ILE A 151 1.91 12.42 -3.85
CA ILE A 151 1.42 13.49 -4.73
C ILE A 151 0.46 12.94 -5.78
N LEU A 152 0.82 11.83 -6.42
CA LEU A 152 -0.03 11.22 -7.46
C LEU A 152 -1.38 10.78 -6.87
N ILE A 153 -1.37 10.17 -5.69
CA ILE A 153 -2.58 9.72 -4.98
C ILE A 153 -3.45 10.93 -4.60
N THR A 154 -2.91 11.88 -3.85
CA THR A 154 -3.66 13.02 -3.29
C THR A 154 -4.16 13.98 -4.38
N TYR A 155 -3.40 14.16 -5.47
CA TYR A 155 -3.86 14.91 -6.64
C TYR A 155 -5.13 14.27 -7.23
N ASN A 156 -5.09 12.96 -7.43
CA ASN A 156 -6.19 12.21 -8.02
C ASN A 156 -7.40 12.15 -7.07
N LEU A 157 -7.18 11.99 -5.75
CA LEU A 157 -8.25 12.06 -4.74
C LEU A 157 -8.98 13.40 -4.76
N GLY A 158 -8.25 14.53 -4.87
CA GLY A 158 -8.87 15.85 -5.03
C GLY A 158 -9.80 15.92 -6.25
N SER A 159 -9.40 15.31 -7.36
CA SER A 159 -10.23 15.21 -8.57
C SER A 159 -11.42 14.26 -8.39
N ILE A 160 -11.25 13.15 -7.69
CA ILE A 160 -12.30 12.16 -7.41
C ILE A 160 -13.38 12.78 -6.53
N PHE A 161 -12.98 13.46 -5.46
CA PHE A 161 -13.91 14.10 -4.52
C PHE A 161 -14.45 15.44 -4.99
N LYS A 162 -13.95 15.97 -6.13
CA LYS A 162 -14.28 17.31 -6.64
C LYS A 162 -14.06 18.40 -5.57
N THR A 163 -12.98 18.28 -4.81
CA THR A 163 -12.61 19.15 -3.69
C THR A 163 -11.15 19.60 -3.81
N SER A 164 -10.69 20.45 -2.90
CA SER A 164 -9.27 20.84 -2.90
C SER A 164 -8.38 19.64 -2.55
N LYS A 165 -7.20 19.57 -3.17
CA LYS A 165 -6.20 18.51 -2.89
C LYS A 165 -5.83 18.49 -1.41
N PHE A 166 -5.77 19.65 -0.78
CA PHE A 166 -5.57 19.81 0.66
C PHE A 166 -6.65 19.07 1.48
N LYS A 167 -7.95 19.33 1.23
CA LYS A 167 -9.04 18.65 1.95
C LYS A 167 -9.05 17.14 1.70
N ALA A 168 -8.77 16.71 0.47
CA ALA A 168 -8.64 15.29 0.15
C ALA A 168 -7.47 14.63 0.89
N THR A 169 -6.35 15.34 1.04
CA THR A 169 -5.17 14.89 1.78
C THR A 169 -5.46 14.81 3.27
N LEU A 170 -6.14 15.80 3.85
CA LEU A 170 -6.58 15.74 5.25
C LEU A 170 -7.49 14.53 5.51
N LEU A 171 -8.43 14.24 4.60
CA LEU A 171 -9.25 13.03 4.73
C LEU A 171 -8.37 11.78 4.72
N LEU A 172 -7.41 11.67 3.80
CA LEU A 172 -6.49 10.53 3.76
C LEU A 172 -5.68 10.38 5.05
N ILE A 173 -5.11 11.47 5.59
CA ILE A 173 -4.28 11.46 6.81
C ILE A 173 -5.10 11.01 8.03
N PHE A 174 -6.30 11.55 8.18
CA PHE A 174 -7.10 11.39 9.41
C PHE A 174 -8.14 10.28 9.36
N PHE A 175 -8.24 9.52 8.27
CA PHE A 175 -9.19 8.42 8.16
C PHE A 175 -8.68 7.17 8.90
N SER A 176 -9.44 6.72 9.89
CA SER A 176 -9.13 5.56 10.74
C SER A 176 -10.40 4.90 11.27
N GLY A 177 -10.24 3.71 11.85
CA GLY A 177 -11.20 3.10 12.77
C GLY A 177 -11.35 3.89 14.08
N LEU A 178 -12.32 3.50 14.90
CA LEU A 178 -12.59 4.09 16.21
C LEU A 178 -11.75 3.44 17.32
N ASP A 179 -10.44 3.27 17.08
CA ASP A 179 -9.53 2.52 17.98
C ASP A 179 -9.52 3.08 19.39
N VAL A 180 -9.64 4.40 19.54
CA VAL A 180 -9.74 5.08 20.83
C VAL A 180 -10.89 4.55 21.69
N LEU A 181 -12.03 4.21 21.06
CA LEU A 181 -13.17 3.58 21.75
C LEU A 181 -12.90 2.10 22.00
N GLY A 182 -12.19 1.43 21.10
CA GLY A 182 -11.70 0.07 21.28
C GLY A 182 -10.86 -0.06 22.55
N VAL A 183 -9.86 0.81 22.70
CA VAL A 183 -9.01 0.89 23.90
C VAL A 183 -9.81 1.22 25.15
N LEU A 184 -10.76 2.17 25.06
CA LEU A 184 -11.56 2.60 26.21
C LEU A 184 -12.50 1.50 26.72
N PHE A 185 -13.15 0.76 25.83
CA PHE A 185 -14.18 -0.23 26.19
C PHE A 185 -13.65 -1.66 26.30
N PHE A 186 -12.49 -1.97 25.72
CA PHE A 186 -11.83 -3.27 25.78
C PHE A 186 -10.41 -3.13 26.31
N PRO A 187 -10.23 -2.66 27.56
CA PRO A 187 -8.91 -2.41 28.12
C PRO A 187 -8.09 -3.70 28.21
N GLN A 188 -6.83 -3.58 27.84
CA GLN A 188 -5.80 -4.61 27.98
C GLN A 188 -4.55 -3.96 28.61
N ASP A 189 -3.50 -4.73 28.89
CA ASP A 189 -2.23 -4.18 29.39
C ASP A 189 -1.60 -3.20 28.39
N TYR A 190 -1.76 -3.48 27.09
CA TYR A 190 -1.44 -2.59 25.98
C TYR A 190 -2.46 -2.82 24.84
N PRO A 191 -2.90 -1.77 24.13
CA PRO A 191 -2.52 -0.36 24.26
C PRO A 191 -3.33 0.38 25.34
N THR A 192 -2.78 1.49 25.82
CA THR A 192 -3.42 2.44 26.75
C THR A 192 -3.65 3.80 26.08
N LEU A 193 -4.63 4.58 26.57
CA LEU A 193 -4.89 5.95 26.08
C LEU A 193 -3.79 6.96 26.46
N LEU A 194 -3.01 6.67 27.50
CA LEU A 194 -1.91 7.50 27.94
C LEU A 194 -0.62 6.69 27.99
N PRO A 195 0.51 7.25 27.53
CA PRO A 195 0.65 8.60 26.95
C PRO A 195 0.05 8.73 25.53
N PRO A 196 -0.26 9.94 25.02
CA PRO A 196 -0.90 10.15 23.71
C PRO A 196 0.05 9.95 22.51
N ILE A 197 0.86 8.89 22.57
CA ILE A 197 1.85 8.42 21.59
C ILE A 197 1.75 6.89 21.38
N THR A 198 0.88 6.21 22.12
CA THR A 198 0.66 4.76 22.06
C THR A 198 0.12 4.31 20.69
N HIS A 199 0.49 3.10 20.25
CA HIS A 199 -0.09 2.48 19.05
C HIS A 199 -1.45 1.84 19.36
N LEU A 200 -2.54 2.57 19.10
CA LEU A 200 -3.90 2.18 19.54
C LEU A 200 -4.51 0.99 18.78
N GLU A 201 -4.12 0.76 17.53
CA GLU A 201 -4.82 -0.12 16.58
C GLU A 201 -4.76 -1.62 16.91
N ILE A 202 -3.98 -2.00 17.93
CA ILE A 202 -3.87 -3.39 18.38
C ILE A 202 -4.77 -3.70 19.59
N TRP A 203 -5.73 -2.82 19.90
CA TRP A 203 -6.71 -2.99 20.99
C TRP A 203 -7.53 -4.29 20.89
N ALA A 204 -7.69 -4.85 19.69
CA ALA A 204 -8.39 -6.10 19.44
C ALA A 204 -7.48 -7.34 19.41
N GLY A 205 -6.29 -7.25 20.02
CA GLY A 205 -5.32 -8.34 20.04
C GLY A 205 -4.76 -8.61 18.64
N ASN A 206 -5.06 -9.78 18.06
CA ASN A 206 -4.52 -10.19 16.76
C ASN A 206 -5.22 -9.60 15.53
N LEU A 207 -6.23 -8.76 15.74
CA LEU A 207 -6.96 -8.10 14.66
C LEU A 207 -6.57 -6.63 14.60
N GLN A 208 -6.35 -6.13 13.39
CA GLN A 208 -5.99 -4.73 13.15
C GLN A 208 -6.41 -4.29 11.75
N TYR A 209 -7.14 -3.17 11.67
CA TYR A 209 -7.39 -2.43 10.43
C TYR A 209 -6.66 -1.10 10.48
N SER A 210 -5.45 -1.09 9.91
CA SER A 210 -4.56 0.06 10.03
C SER A 210 -5.10 1.30 9.32
N SER A 211 -5.06 2.44 10.00
CA SER A 211 -5.24 3.77 9.42
C SER A 211 -4.25 4.03 8.30
N PHE A 212 -4.54 4.97 7.39
CA PHE A 212 -3.61 5.28 6.32
C PHE A 212 -2.33 5.94 6.82
N THR A 213 -2.36 6.65 7.95
CA THR A 213 -1.14 7.16 8.59
C THR A 213 -0.28 6.02 9.12
N THR A 214 -0.85 5.04 9.85
CA THR A 214 -0.11 3.84 10.25
C THR A 214 0.46 3.11 9.04
N GLN A 215 -0.34 2.91 8.00
CA GLN A 215 0.13 2.25 6.78
C GLN A 215 1.32 2.97 6.14
N LEU A 216 1.33 4.31 6.10
CA LEU A 216 2.49 5.07 5.63
C LEU A 216 3.70 4.92 6.58
N PHE A 217 3.45 4.96 7.89
CA PHE A 217 4.49 5.01 8.92
C PHE A 217 5.14 3.65 9.21
N TRP A 218 4.51 2.57 8.77
CA TRP A 218 4.97 1.19 9.04
C TRP A 218 5.16 0.37 7.75
N VAL A 219 4.29 0.50 6.75
CA VAL A 219 4.24 -0.40 5.57
C VAL A 219 4.09 0.34 4.23
N PHE A 220 4.74 1.50 4.09
CA PHE A 220 4.62 2.38 2.92
C PHE A 220 4.83 1.66 1.58
N ASN A 221 5.70 0.66 1.56
CA ASN A 221 6.10 -0.06 0.36
C ASN A 221 4.96 -0.88 -0.26
N GLN A 222 3.96 -1.27 0.54
CA GLN A 222 2.73 -1.91 0.08
C GLN A 222 1.59 -0.90 -0.09
N ALA A 223 1.49 0.03 0.87
CA ALA A 223 0.38 0.97 0.97
C ALA A 223 0.34 1.94 -0.22
N ILE A 224 1.47 2.59 -0.55
CA ILE A 224 1.53 3.60 -1.61
C ILE A 224 1.15 3.03 -2.99
N PRO A 225 1.72 1.89 -3.45
CA PRO A 225 1.29 1.28 -4.70
C PRO A 225 -0.19 0.88 -4.68
N ALA A 226 -0.68 0.26 -3.60
CA ALA A 226 -2.07 -0.17 -3.49
C ALA A 226 -3.04 1.01 -3.61
N TRP A 227 -2.82 2.09 -2.84
CA TRP A 227 -3.66 3.30 -2.88
C TRP A 227 -3.67 3.95 -4.27
N LEU A 228 -2.51 4.03 -4.92
CA LEU A 228 -2.40 4.60 -6.27
C LEU A 228 -3.15 3.75 -7.29
N ILE A 229 -3.03 2.43 -7.21
CA ILE A 229 -3.72 1.50 -8.10
C ILE A 229 -5.23 1.58 -7.91
N ILE A 230 -5.74 1.57 -6.68
CA ILE A 230 -7.17 1.71 -6.38
C ILE A 230 -7.69 3.04 -6.94
N THR A 231 -6.94 4.12 -6.76
CA THR A 231 -7.26 5.44 -7.28
C THR A 231 -7.34 5.44 -8.82
N LEU A 232 -6.42 4.77 -9.52
CA LEU A 232 -6.46 4.61 -10.97
C LEU A 232 -7.66 3.78 -11.43
N ILE A 233 -7.97 2.67 -10.77
CA ILE A 233 -9.16 1.85 -11.05
C ILE A 233 -10.42 2.70 -10.97
N VAL A 234 -10.57 3.50 -9.91
CA VAL A 234 -11.74 4.38 -9.72
C VAL A 234 -11.83 5.43 -10.82
N ILE A 235 -10.70 6.00 -11.26
CA ILE A 235 -10.67 6.93 -12.41
C ILE A 235 -11.14 6.22 -13.68
N LEU A 236 -10.61 5.03 -13.98
CA LEU A 236 -11.01 4.24 -15.14
C LEU A 236 -12.50 3.92 -15.14
N SER A 237 -13.04 3.47 -14.00
CA SER A 237 -14.46 3.17 -13.83
C SER A 237 -15.36 4.39 -14.08
N ARG A 238 -14.96 5.56 -13.58
CA ARG A 238 -15.71 6.82 -13.78
C ARG A 238 -15.65 7.28 -15.23
N GLU A 239 -14.50 7.14 -15.89
CA GLU A 239 -14.38 7.45 -17.32
C GLU A 239 -15.24 6.52 -18.18
N ALA A 240 -15.25 5.22 -17.89
CA ALA A 240 -16.13 4.25 -18.55
C ALA A 240 -17.62 4.57 -18.35
N ALA A 241 -18.02 4.94 -17.12
CA ALA A 241 -19.40 5.32 -16.82
C ALA A 241 -19.85 6.58 -17.59
N LYS A 242 -19.00 7.62 -17.67
CA LYS A 242 -19.32 8.84 -18.43
C LYS A 242 -19.52 8.59 -19.93
N GLN A 243 -18.69 7.72 -20.52
CA GLN A 243 -18.85 7.32 -21.91
C GLN A 243 -20.19 6.62 -22.14
N SER A 244 -20.62 5.77 -21.20
CA SER A 244 -21.93 5.10 -21.26
C SER A 244 -23.10 6.07 -21.24
N SER A 245 -23.07 7.12 -20.40
CA SER A 245 -24.15 8.11 -20.33
C SER A 245 -24.23 8.97 -21.60
N LYS A 246 -23.08 9.40 -22.15
CA LYS A 246 -23.04 10.26 -23.33
C LYS A 246 -23.43 9.54 -24.63
N SER A 247 -23.13 8.23 -24.74
CA SER A 247 -23.56 7.42 -25.88
C SER A 247 -25.07 7.18 -25.95
N LEU A 248 -25.80 7.33 -24.84
CA LEU A 248 -27.27 7.27 -24.81
C LEU A 248 -27.91 8.56 -25.34
N GLU A 249 -27.21 9.69 -25.28
CA GLU A 249 -27.70 11.00 -25.77
C GLU A 249 -27.42 11.22 -27.27
N ILE A 250 -26.42 10.56 -27.85
CA ILE A 250 -26.02 10.73 -29.25
C ILE A 250 -26.31 9.44 -30.02
N ALA A 251 -27.56 9.28 -30.47
CA ALA A 251 -28.01 8.14 -31.28
C ALA A 251 -27.57 8.21 -32.76
N SER A 252 -26.51 8.95 -33.12
CA SER A 252 -26.15 9.19 -34.54
C SER A 252 -24.65 9.39 -34.81
N GLY A 253 -23.79 8.57 -34.19
CA GLY A 253 -22.38 8.52 -34.58
C GLY A 253 -21.64 7.41 -33.86
N LYS A 254 -20.94 6.55 -34.60
CA LYS A 254 -20.17 5.39 -34.12
C LYS A 254 -18.97 5.81 -33.25
N GLU A 255 -19.19 6.41 -32.08
CA GLU A 255 -18.13 6.56 -31.08
C GLU A 255 -18.16 5.32 -30.18
N GLN A 256 -17.24 4.41 -30.50
CA GLN A 256 -17.27 3.02 -30.05
C GLN A 256 -16.96 2.93 -28.55
N ARG A 257 -17.91 2.39 -27.77
CA ARG A 257 -17.75 2.00 -26.36
C ARG A 257 -16.46 1.18 -26.22
N ARG A 258 -15.45 1.72 -25.53
CA ARG A 258 -14.18 1.01 -25.30
C ARG A 258 -14.13 0.50 -23.85
N PRO A 259 -14.34 -0.81 -23.62
CA PRO A 259 -14.08 -1.39 -22.31
C PRO A 259 -12.59 -1.28 -21.99
N ARG A 260 -12.24 -0.94 -20.74
CA ARG A 260 -10.84 -0.80 -20.29
C ARG A 260 -10.42 -1.94 -19.38
N ASN A 261 -10.96 -3.13 -19.68
CA ASN A 261 -10.78 -4.35 -18.90
C ASN A 261 -9.31 -4.77 -18.83
N ASP A 262 -8.61 -4.61 -19.93
CA ASP A 262 -7.17 -4.78 -20.08
C ASP A 262 -6.35 -3.93 -19.09
N GLU A 263 -6.66 -2.63 -18.97
CA GLU A 263 -5.99 -1.74 -18.00
C GLU A 263 -6.30 -2.13 -16.54
N LEU A 264 -7.52 -2.59 -16.26
CA LEU A 264 -7.91 -3.07 -14.93
C LEU A 264 -7.12 -4.32 -14.53
N ILE A 265 -6.98 -5.29 -15.44
CA ILE A 265 -6.22 -6.53 -15.20
C ILE A 265 -4.73 -6.20 -15.00
N LEU A 266 -4.16 -5.30 -15.81
CA LEU A 266 -2.78 -4.83 -15.64
C LEU A 266 -2.55 -4.20 -14.27
N LEU A 267 -3.45 -3.30 -13.84
CA LEU A 267 -3.37 -2.63 -12.55
C LEU A 267 -3.47 -3.63 -11.39
N TRP A 268 -4.34 -4.64 -11.50
CA TRP A 268 -4.43 -5.70 -10.50
C TRP A 268 -3.14 -6.53 -10.41
N SER A 269 -2.56 -6.91 -11.56
CA SER A 269 -1.28 -7.63 -11.59
C SER A 269 -0.14 -6.81 -10.97
N LEU A 270 -0.09 -5.49 -11.23
CA LEU A 270 0.87 -4.59 -10.59
C LEU A 270 0.63 -4.54 -9.07
N CYS A 271 -0.62 -4.52 -8.61
CA CYS A 271 -0.95 -4.56 -7.19
C CYS A 271 -0.43 -5.84 -6.55
N PHE A 272 -0.61 -6.97 -7.23
CA PHE A 272 -0.10 -8.26 -6.79
C PHE A 272 1.43 -8.26 -6.65
N PHE A 273 2.15 -7.63 -7.59
CA PHE A 273 3.61 -7.49 -7.53
C PHE A 273 4.10 -6.66 -6.32
N PHE A 274 3.41 -5.58 -5.95
CA PHE A 274 3.82 -4.75 -4.81
C PHE A 274 3.29 -5.21 -3.46
N ALA A 275 2.07 -5.77 -3.44
CA ALA A 275 1.31 -6.06 -2.23
C ALA A 275 0.33 -7.21 -2.49
N PRO A 276 0.78 -8.48 -2.46
CA PRO A 276 -0.04 -9.62 -2.83
C PRO A 276 -1.32 -9.73 -2.00
N PHE A 277 -1.26 -9.51 -0.68
CA PHE A 277 -2.46 -9.54 0.16
C PHE A 277 -3.43 -8.37 -0.12
N ALA A 278 -2.93 -7.16 -0.37
CA ALA A 278 -3.79 -6.04 -0.77
C ALA A 278 -4.47 -6.31 -2.11
N SER A 279 -3.80 -6.99 -3.04
CA SER A 279 -4.37 -7.39 -4.33
C SER A 279 -5.50 -8.42 -4.19
N VAL A 280 -5.44 -9.31 -3.18
CA VAL A 280 -6.53 -10.24 -2.85
C VAL A 280 -7.76 -9.47 -2.38
N GLY A 281 -7.59 -8.51 -1.47
CA GLY A 281 -8.69 -7.62 -1.04
C GLY A 281 -9.24 -6.73 -2.15
N LEU A 282 -8.40 -6.38 -3.14
CA LEU A 282 -8.78 -5.57 -4.29
C LEU A 282 -9.56 -6.35 -5.36
N LEU A 283 -9.33 -7.66 -5.48
CA LEU A 283 -9.84 -8.50 -6.56
C LEU A 283 -11.38 -8.38 -6.74
N PRO A 284 -12.21 -8.43 -5.69
CA PRO A 284 -13.66 -8.29 -5.84
C PRO A 284 -14.10 -6.97 -6.48
N TYR A 285 -13.40 -5.87 -6.22
CA TYR A 285 -13.69 -4.58 -6.86
C TYR A 285 -13.33 -4.59 -8.34
N VAL A 286 -12.19 -5.20 -8.69
CA VAL A 286 -11.78 -5.38 -10.10
C VAL A 286 -12.81 -6.23 -10.84
N LEU A 287 -13.28 -7.32 -10.24
CA LEU A 287 -14.31 -8.18 -10.83
C LEU A 287 -15.63 -7.43 -11.05
N ILE A 288 -16.08 -6.61 -10.09
CA ILE A 288 -17.26 -5.76 -10.27
C ILE A 288 -17.11 -4.88 -11.51
N GLU A 289 -15.96 -4.22 -11.66
CA GLU A 289 -15.72 -3.29 -12.75
C GLU A 289 -15.55 -4.00 -14.09
N LEU A 290 -14.91 -5.18 -14.11
CA LEU A 290 -14.85 -6.05 -15.29
C LEU A 290 -16.25 -6.50 -15.73
N ILE A 291 -17.09 -6.96 -14.80
CA ILE A 291 -18.47 -7.39 -15.12
C ILE A 291 -19.29 -6.21 -15.66
N LYS A 292 -19.20 -5.02 -15.04
CA LYS A 292 -19.92 -3.82 -15.50
C LYS A 292 -19.48 -3.35 -16.88
N GLN A 293 -18.20 -3.49 -17.22
CA GLN A 293 -17.64 -2.99 -18.47
C GLN A 293 -17.72 -4.00 -19.61
N THR A 294 -17.82 -5.31 -19.31
CA THR A 294 -17.84 -6.37 -20.32
C THR A 294 -19.20 -6.46 -21.01
N ASP A 295 -19.18 -6.43 -22.34
CA ASP A 295 -20.30 -6.90 -23.14
C ASP A 295 -20.20 -8.42 -23.29
N PHE A 296 -21.03 -9.16 -22.54
CA PHE A 296 -21.01 -10.63 -22.54
C PHE A 296 -21.36 -11.27 -23.88
N LYS A 297 -21.93 -10.52 -24.84
CA LYS A 297 -22.11 -11.00 -26.22
C LYS A 297 -20.81 -11.00 -27.02
N SER A 298 -19.86 -10.14 -26.65
CA SER A 298 -18.57 -9.99 -27.33
C SER A 298 -17.42 -9.71 -26.36
N PRO A 299 -17.10 -10.64 -25.43
CA PRO A 299 -16.25 -10.37 -24.26
C PRO A 299 -14.80 -10.01 -24.61
N PHE A 300 -14.30 -10.46 -25.76
CA PHE A 300 -12.93 -10.20 -26.24
C PHE A 300 -12.84 -9.01 -27.21
N LYS A 301 -13.95 -8.31 -27.47
CA LYS A 301 -13.98 -7.20 -28.40
C LYS A 301 -13.21 -6.00 -27.82
N ASN A 302 -12.31 -5.43 -28.63
CA ASN A 302 -11.45 -4.29 -28.26
C ASN A 302 -10.46 -4.56 -27.11
N LEU A 303 -10.13 -5.83 -26.83
CA LEU A 303 -9.12 -6.16 -25.83
C LEU A 303 -7.71 -5.98 -26.41
N HIS A 304 -6.86 -5.30 -25.65
CA HIS A 304 -5.46 -5.09 -26.01
C HIS A 304 -4.63 -6.27 -25.52
N TRP A 305 -4.39 -7.23 -26.41
CA TRP A 305 -3.68 -8.46 -26.07
C TRP A 305 -2.29 -8.22 -25.50
N GLU A 306 -1.61 -7.15 -25.88
CA GLU A 306 -0.34 -6.77 -25.30
C GLU A 306 -0.44 -6.35 -23.82
N GLN A 307 -1.55 -5.71 -23.40
CA GLN A 307 -1.77 -5.38 -21.98
C GLN A 307 -2.10 -6.63 -21.17
N ILE A 308 -2.89 -7.54 -21.75
CA ILE A 308 -3.18 -8.83 -21.13
C ILE A 308 -1.90 -9.66 -20.99
N ALA A 309 -1.06 -9.69 -22.03
CA ALA A 309 0.24 -10.36 -21.98
C ALA A 309 1.13 -9.73 -20.91
N ALA A 310 1.23 -8.40 -20.85
CA ALA A 310 1.98 -7.69 -19.82
C ALA A 310 1.46 -8.01 -18.40
N ALA A 311 0.15 -8.01 -18.20
CA ALA A 311 -0.48 -8.34 -16.92
C ALA A 311 -0.23 -9.80 -16.51
N LEU A 312 -0.30 -10.74 -17.46
CA LEU A 312 -0.02 -12.14 -17.24
C LEU A 312 1.45 -12.37 -16.89
N ILE A 313 2.38 -11.69 -17.58
CA ILE A 313 3.82 -11.75 -17.29
C ILE A 313 4.09 -11.28 -15.87
N ILE A 314 3.56 -10.11 -15.46
CA ILE A 314 3.72 -9.61 -14.09
C ILE A 314 3.19 -10.63 -13.10
N PHE A 315 1.95 -11.08 -13.29
CA PHE A 315 1.29 -11.97 -12.35
C PHE A 315 2.04 -13.30 -12.21
N LEU A 316 2.39 -13.96 -13.32
CA LEU A 316 3.08 -15.25 -13.29
C LEU A 316 4.47 -15.16 -12.67
N LEU A 317 5.28 -14.17 -13.05
CA LEU A 317 6.61 -14.00 -12.46
C LEU A 317 6.51 -13.70 -10.96
N SER A 318 5.59 -12.81 -10.57
CA SER A 318 5.38 -12.47 -9.15
C SER A 318 4.86 -13.67 -8.36
N ALA A 319 3.92 -14.44 -8.92
CA ALA A 319 3.36 -15.62 -8.26
C ALA A 319 4.42 -16.71 -8.08
N LEU A 320 5.21 -17.01 -9.11
CA LEU A 320 6.31 -17.98 -9.02
C LEU A 320 7.40 -17.53 -8.04
N PHE A 321 7.65 -16.23 -7.97
CA PHE A 321 8.59 -15.66 -7.01
C PHE A 321 8.05 -15.74 -5.57
N PHE A 322 6.84 -15.25 -5.30
CA PHE A 322 6.29 -15.25 -3.93
C PHE A 322 5.95 -16.65 -3.39
N THR A 323 5.55 -17.58 -4.26
CA THR A 323 5.34 -18.98 -3.85
C THR A 323 6.63 -19.70 -3.46
N ALA A 324 7.79 -19.14 -3.78
CA ALA A 324 9.06 -19.62 -3.25
C ALA A 324 9.20 -19.37 -1.74
N ASN A 325 8.41 -18.45 -1.17
CA ASN A 325 8.43 -18.17 0.26
C ASN A 325 7.55 -19.16 1.04
N THR A 326 8.17 -19.84 2.01
CA THR A 326 7.51 -20.82 2.88
C THR A 326 6.58 -20.19 3.93
N ALA A 327 6.74 -18.91 4.28
CA ALA A 327 5.88 -18.22 5.24
C ALA A 327 4.41 -18.14 4.78
N ALA A 328 4.17 -18.12 3.48
CA ALA A 328 2.81 -18.10 2.90
C ALA A 328 2.14 -19.49 2.81
N GLN A 329 2.77 -20.54 3.35
CA GLN A 329 2.27 -21.92 3.27
C GLN A 329 1.37 -22.32 4.44
N SER A 330 1.48 -21.68 5.61
CA SER A 330 0.49 -21.85 6.68
C SER A 330 -0.78 -21.08 6.32
N ARG A 331 -1.89 -21.81 6.14
CA ARG A 331 -3.21 -21.26 5.80
C ARG A 331 -4.24 -21.90 6.70
N GLY A 332 -5.11 -21.08 7.25
CA GLY A 332 -6.15 -21.56 8.15
C GLY A 332 -7.28 -20.56 8.32
N PHE A 333 -8.28 -21.00 9.08
CA PHE A 333 -9.31 -20.14 9.60
C PHE A 333 -9.11 -19.99 11.10
N GLN A 334 -9.21 -18.76 11.60
CA GLN A 334 -9.18 -18.51 13.04
C GLN A 334 -10.61 -18.39 13.59
N SER A 335 -10.84 -18.98 14.76
CA SER A 335 -12.10 -18.83 15.48
C SER A 335 -12.04 -17.58 16.35
N LEU A 336 -13.01 -16.68 16.19
CA LEU A 336 -13.09 -15.42 16.93
C LEU A 336 -14.34 -15.44 17.82
N PRO A 337 -14.24 -15.09 19.12
CA PRO A 337 -15.42 -14.89 19.95
C PRO A 337 -16.34 -13.85 19.31
N LEU A 338 -17.63 -14.17 19.19
CA LEU A 338 -18.60 -13.35 18.47
C LEU A 338 -18.62 -11.89 18.98
N THR A 339 -18.52 -11.69 20.29
CA THR A 339 -18.49 -10.37 20.91
C THR A 339 -17.27 -9.55 20.49
N LYS A 340 -16.07 -10.14 20.55
CA LYS A 340 -14.81 -9.48 20.12
C LYS A 340 -14.83 -9.17 18.62
N TYR A 341 -15.29 -10.12 17.82
CA TYR A 341 -15.44 -9.93 16.37
C TYR A 341 -16.42 -8.80 16.04
N LEU A 342 -17.62 -8.79 16.64
CA LEU A 342 -18.62 -7.76 16.38
C LEU A 342 -18.12 -6.38 16.82
N ALA A 343 -17.47 -6.28 17.98
CA ALA A 343 -16.85 -5.04 18.43
C ALA A 343 -15.78 -4.54 17.43
N PHE A 344 -14.87 -5.43 17.02
CA PHE A 344 -13.83 -5.12 16.04
C PHE A 344 -14.46 -4.65 14.72
N PHE A 345 -15.35 -5.44 14.12
CA PHE A 345 -16.00 -5.08 12.86
C PHE A 345 -16.71 -3.73 12.94
N LEU A 346 -17.48 -3.48 14.00
CA LEU A 346 -18.25 -2.23 14.16
C LEU A 346 -17.34 -1.02 14.34
N LEU A 347 -16.35 -1.10 15.23
CA LEU A 347 -15.47 0.03 15.56
C LEU A 347 -14.47 0.35 14.44
N GLU A 348 -13.98 -0.66 13.72
CA GLU A 348 -12.94 -0.48 12.70
C GLU A 348 -13.45 -0.02 11.33
N GLY A 349 -14.76 -0.03 11.12
CA GLY A 349 -15.34 0.43 9.85
C GLY A 349 -16.80 0.08 9.64
N GLY A 350 -17.35 -0.86 10.40
CA GLY A 350 -18.73 -1.33 10.28
C GLY A 350 -19.76 -0.24 10.59
N ILE A 351 -19.56 0.56 11.64
CA ILE A 351 -20.45 1.70 11.94
C ILE A 351 -20.43 2.70 10.79
N LEU A 352 -19.24 3.07 10.30
CA LEU A 352 -19.07 3.99 9.19
C LEU A 352 -19.71 3.44 7.90
N TRP A 353 -19.52 2.15 7.63
CA TRP A 353 -20.11 1.43 6.50
C TRP A 353 -21.65 1.44 6.57
N LEU A 354 -22.25 1.10 7.71
CA LEU A 354 -23.70 1.14 7.93
C LEU A 354 -24.27 2.56 7.77
N MET A 355 -23.54 3.57 8.25
CA MET A 355 -23.92 4.97 8.09
C MET A 355 -23.99 5.44 6.64
N LEU A 356 -23.20 4.84 5.74
CA LEU A 356 -23.25 5.12 4.31
C LEU A 356 -24.40 4.41 3.60
N ALA A 357 -25.03 3.41 4.24
CA ALA A 357 -26.08 2.58 3.64
C ALA A 357 -27.19 3.40 2.97
N PRO A 358 -27.80 4.44 3.59
CA PRO A 358 -28.89 5.19 2.97
C PRO A 358 -28.55 5.77 1.58
N SER A 359 -27.26 6.04 1.34
CA SER A 359 -26.77 6.63 0.08
C SER A 359 -26.08 5.62 -0.85
N LYS A 360 -25.49 4.55 -0.32
CA LYS A 360 -24.61 3.63 -1.06
C LYS A 360 -25.09 2.18 -1.13
N TYR A 361 -26.19 1.78 -0.48
CA TYR A 361 -26.60 0.36 -0.41
C TYR A 361 -26.80 -0.34 -1.77
N LYS A 362 -27.12 0.43 -2.82
CA LYS A 362 -27.26 -0.10 -4.19
C LYS A 362 -25.94 -0.24 -4.95
N ASP A 363 -24.86 0.36 -4.45
CA ASP A 363 -23.55 0.24 -5.07
C ASP A 363 -22.94 -1.11 -4.67
N PRO A 364 -22.63 -2.02 -5.61
CA PRO A 364 -22.01 -3.31 -5.29
C PRO A 364 -20.67 -3.14 -4.55
N ARG A 365 -19.99 -2.00 -4.72
CA ARG A 365 -18.75 -1.68 -4.01
C ARG A 365 -18.99 -1.51 -2.51
N TRP A 366 -20.13 -0.96 -2.10
CA TRP A 366 -20.51 -0.86 -0.70
C TRP A 366 -20.78 -2.24 -0.09
N ILE A 367 -21.49 -3.10 -0.81
CA ILE A 367 -21.78 -4.47 -0.36
C ILE A 367 -20.47 -5.25 -0.16
N VAL A 368 -19.60 -5.23 -1.17
CA VAL A 368 -18.31 -5.91 -1.13
C VAL A 368 -17.40 -5.35 -0.02
N THR A 369 -17.39 -4.03 0.22
CA THR A 369 -16.68 -3.45 1.36
C THR A 369 -17.14 -4.05 2.68
N GLY A 370 -18.45 -4.11 2.94
CA GLY A 370 -18.98 -4.69 4.17
C GLY A 370 -18.65 -6.18 4.32
N VAL A 371 -18.83 -6.96 3.25
CA VAL A 371 -18.53 -8.40 3.23
C VAL A 371 -17.05 -8.66 3.48
N LEU A 372 -16.15 -7.93 2.81
CA LEU A 372 -14.72 -8.10 3.00
C LEU A 372 -14.30 -7.74 4.41
N LEU A 373 -14.74 -6.59 4.94
CA LEU A 373 -14.41 -6.19 6.32
C LEU A 373 -14.96 -7.17 7.36
N ALA A 374 -16.05 -7.88 7.07
CA ALA A 374 -16.61 -8.93 7.92
C ALA A 374 -15.86 -10.26 7.82
N VAL A 375 -15.40 -10.66 6.62
CA VAL A 375 -14.82 -11.99 6.36
C VAL A 375 -13.32 -12.04 6.61
N ILE A 376 -12.58 -10.97 6.27
CA ILE A 376 -11.11 -10.91 6.39
C ILE A 376 -10.60 -11.34 7.78
N PRO A 377 -11.23 -10.95 8.92
CA PRO A 377 -10.75 -11.33 10.25
C PRO A 377 -10.70 -12.84 10.50
N PHE A 378 -11.51 -13.65 9.81
CA PHE A 378 -11.54 -15.09 10.00
C PHE A 378 -10.45 -15.85 9.23
N ILE A 379 -9.73 -15.17 8.33
CA ILE A 379 -8.72 -15.79 7.47
C ILE A 379 -7.33 -15.57 8.09
N GLN A 380 -6.58 -16.65 8.26
CA GLN A 380 -5.21 -16.63 8.74
C GLN A 380 -4.28 -17.17 7.65
N ILE A 381 -3.32 -16.35 7.22
CA ILE A 381 -2.23 -16.74 6.31
C ILE A 381 -0.92 -16.30 6.94
N GLY A 382 0.01 -17.25 7.09
CA GLY A 382 1.22 -17.02 7.86
C GLY A 382 0.98 -17.10 9.37
N ASN A 383 1.99 -16.71 10.13
CA ASN A 383 1.99 -16.82 11.58
C ASN A 383 1.52 -15.53 12.28
N ASP A 384 1.32 -14.45 11.50
CA ASP A 384 1.06 -13.10 11.99
C ASP A 384 -0.27 -12.50 11.49
N ARG A 385 -0.55 -11.29 11.98
CA ARG A 385 -1.73 -10.45 11.69
C ARG A 385 -1.72 -9.86 10.28
N ASP A 386 -0.70 -10.17 9.48
CA ASP A 386 -0.42 -9.51 8.20
C ASP A 386 -1.56 -9.65 7.20
N PHE A 387 -2.21 -10.82 7.10
CA PHE A 387 -3.32 -10.97 6.17
C PHE A 387 -4.46 -9.98 6.46
N VAL A 388 -4.88 -9.90 7.73
CA VAL A 388 -5.97 -9.01 8.17
C VAL A 388 -5.61 -7.54 7.91
N MET A 389 -4.37 -7.15 8.22
CA MET A 389 -3.91 -5.77 8.00
C MET A 389 -3.74 -5.41 6.52
N ARG A 390 -3.23 -6.32 5.69
CA ARG A 390 -2.89 -6.00 4.28
C ARG A 390 -4.05 -6.23 3.32
N ALA A 391 -4.86 -7.27 3.52
CA ALA A 391 -6.03 -7.52 2.68
C ALA A 391 -7.13 -6.47 2.89
N SER A 392 -7.19 -5.85 4.07
CA SER A 392 -8.17 -4.80 4.39
C SER A 392 -7.83 -3.42 3.77
N ILE A 393 -6.62 -3.21 3.24
CA ILE A 393 -6.22 -1.93 2.62
C ILE A 393 -7.22 -1.50 1.54
N ALA A 394 -7.61 -2.42 0.65
CA ALA A 394 -8.56 -2.12 -0.42
C ALA A 394 -9.97 -1.75 0.09
N PRO A 395 -10.65 -2.58 0.91
CA PRO A 395 -11.98 -2.22 1.41
C PRO A 395 -12.00 -0.96 2.28
N LEU A 396 -10.97 -0.71 3.11
CA LEU A 396 -10.84 0.53 3.88
C LEU A 396 -10.66 1.74 2.97
N PHE A 397 -9.85 1.64 1.91
CA PHE A 397 -9.69 2.71 0.93
C PHE A 397 -10.99 2.99 0.17
N TYR A 398 -11.74 1.96 -0.22
CA TYR A 398 -13.08 2.15 -0.81
C TYR A 398 -14.08 2.75 0.18
N LEU A 399 -13.99 2.41 1.47
CA LEU A 399 -14.81 3.03 2.52
C LEU A 399 -14.49 4.52 2.67
N MET A 400 -13.20 4.90 2.63
CA MET A 400 -12.77 6.31 2.60
C MET A 400 -13.27 7.01 1.34
N LEU A 401 -13.18 6.37 0.17
CA LEU A 401 -13.65 6.95 -1.09
C LEU A 401 -15.16 7.25 -1.04
N MET A 402 -15.98 6.31 -0.58
CA MET A 402 -17.42 6.50 -0.44
C MET A 402 -17.76 7.58 0.61
N THR A 403 -17.00 7.65 1.70
CA THR A 403 -17.12 8.70 2.71
C THR A 403 -16.79 10.07 2.12
N GLY A 404 -15.66 10.20 1.42
CA GLY A 404 -15.23 11.45 0.78
C GLY A 404 -16.20 11.94 -0.30
N GLU A 405 -16.73 11.03 -1.13
CA GLU A 405 -17.81 11.35 -2.06
C GLU A 405 -19.04 11.91 -1.32
N THR A 406 -19.45 11.27 -0.22
CA THR A 406 -20.64 11.68 0.55
C THR A 406 -20.48 13.04 1.22
N LEU A 407 -19.26 13.36 1.68
CA LEU A 407 -18.95 14.61 2.38
C LEU A 407 -18.72 15.78 1.42
N PHE A 408 -17.99 15.56 0.32
CA PHE A 408 -17.53 16.65 -0.54
C PHE A 408 -18.37 16.84 -1.81
N GLU A 409 -19.03 15.81 -2.31
CA GLU A 409 -19.77 15.91 -3.56
C GLU A 409 -21.15 16.57 -3.33
N LYS A 410 -21.26 17.84 -3.73
CA LYS A 410 -22.47 18.66 -3.58
C LYS A 410 -23.72 18.08 -4.26
N THR A 411 -23.53 17.28 -5.31
CA THR A 411 -24.60 16.66 -6.10
C THR A 411 -25.28 15.45 -5.44
N VAL A 412 -24.75 14.96 -4.30
CA VAL A 412 -25.45 13.93 -3.52
C VAL A 412 -26.59 14.61 -2.73
N ILE A 413 -27.66 14.96 -3.43
CA ILE A 413 -28.85 15.68 -2.93
C ILE A 413 -29.67 14.86 -1.91
N ARG A 414 -29.30 13.59 -1.65
CA ARG A 414 -30.10 12.64 -0.86
C ARG A 414 -29.57 12.33 0.55
N VAL A 415 -28.51 12.99 1.01
CA VAL A 415 -27.93 12.69 2.34
C VAL A 415 -28.39 13.74 3.35
N SER A 416 -29.04 13.28 4.42
CA SER A 416 -29.51 14.16 5.49
C SER A 416 -28.33 14.91 6.14
N LEU A 417 -28.59 16.12 6.64
CA LEU A 417 -27.59 16.87 7.41
C LEU A 417 -27.10 16.06 8.61
N ILE A 418 -28.00 15.34 9.29
CA ILE A 418 -27.68 14.46 10.41
C ILE A 418 -26.64 13.43 10.00
N THR A 419 -26.84 12.70 8.89
CA THR A 419 -25.87 11.74 8.39
C THR A 419 -24.51 12.38 8.14
N ARG A 420 -24.46 13.58 7.52
CA ARG A 420 -23.19 14.29 7.30
C ARG A 420 -22.49 14.67 8.59
N TYR A 421 -23.20 15.24 9.57
CA TYR A 421 -22.61 15.62 10.84
C TYR A 421 -22.14 14.41 11.64
N SER A 422 -22.92 13.32 11.64
CA SER A 422 -22.52 12.06 12.27
C SER A 422 -21.28 11.45 11.60
N LEU A 423 -21.16 11.51 10.26
CA LEU A 423 -19.95 11.05 9.56
C LEU A 423 -18.73 11.89 9.98
N VAL A 424 -18.88 13.21 10.08
CA VAL A 424 -17.80 14.10 10.55
C VAL A 424 -17.44 13.77 12.00
N ALA A 425 -18.41 13.53 12.88
CA ALA A 425 -18.16 13.15 14.27
C ALA A 425 -17.37 11.84 14.38
N LEU A 426 -17.74 10.83 13.59
CA LEU A 426 -16.99 9.57 13.51
C LEU A 426 -15.57 9.77 13.00
N LEU A 427 -15.37 10.60 11.97
CA LEU A 427 -14.04 10.90 11.46
C LEU A 427 -13.18 11.65 12.48
N VAL A 428 -13.76 12.55 13.27
CA VAL A 428 -13.04 13.25 14.35
C VAL A 428 -12.63 12.28 15.47
N LEU A 429 -13.52 11.34 15.84
CA LEU A 429 -13.18 10.30 16.82
C LEU A 429 -12.12 9.34 16.28
N GLY A 430 -12.25 8.91 15.02
CA GLY A 430 -11.24 8.05 14.38
C GLY A 430 -9.89 8.74 14.21
N ALA A 431 -9.87 10.07 14.00
CA ALA A 431 -8.64 10.83 13.83
C ALA A 431 -7.68 10.75 15.03
N PHE A 432 -8.13 10.32 16.21
CA PHE A 432 -7.26 10.10 17.37
C PHE A 432 -6.12 9.13 17.04
N THR A 433 -6.39 8.06 16.30
CA THR A 433 -5.38 7.06 15.94
C THR A 433 -4.22 7.64 15.12
N PRO A 434 -4.46 8.28 13.95
CA PRO A 434 -3.39 8.92 13.18
C PRO A 434 -2.75 10.09 13.95
N ILE A 435 -3.48 10.78 14.83
CA ILE A 435 -2.90 11.80 15.71
C ILE A 435 -1.90 11.19 16.69
N TYR A 436 -2.18 10.01 17.27
CA TYR A 436 -1.24 9.33 18.18
C TYR A 436 0.03 8.89 17.45
N GLU A 437 -0.11 8.36 16.23
CA GLU A 437 1.02 8.01 15.37
C GLU A 437 1.88 9.23 15.03
N ILE A 438 1.25 10.35 14.64
CA ILE A 438 1.91 11.63 14.38
C ILE A 438 2.59 12.17 15.63
N ASN A 439 1.90 12.16 16.78
CA ASN A 439 2.44 12.62 18.05
C ASN A 439 3.64 11.79 18.48
N ARG A 440 3.61 10.46 18.29
CA ARG A 440 4.75 9.59 18.56
C ARG A 440 5.96 10.02 17.74
N SER A 441 5.78 10.21 16.42
CA SER A 441 6.88 10.68 15.58
C SER A 441 7.38 12.06 16.00
N ILE A 442 6.49 13.02 16.27
CA ILE A 442 6.88 14.38 16.68
C ILE A 442 7.66 14.32 17.99
N TYR A 443 7.12 13.65 19.01
CA TYR A 443 7.72 13.55 20.33
C TYR A 443 9.11 12.92 20.26
N ARG A 444 9.24 11.77 19.61
CA ARG A 444 10.52 11.06 19.49
C ARG A 444 11.54 11.80 18.62
N THR A 445 11.08 12.48 17.58
CA THR A 445 11.96 13.29 16.73
C THR A 445 12.46 14.54 17.46
N TYR A 446 11.57 15.18 18.22
CA TYR A 446 11.92 16.34 19.04
C TYR A 446 12.90 15.95 20.16
N ASP A 447 12.63 14.85 20.85
CA ASP A 447 13.51 14.32 21.89
C ASP A 447 14.95 14.12 21.38
N TYR A 448 15.09 13.47 20.22
CA TYR A 448 16.38 13.24 19.59
C TYR A 448 17.12 14.53 19.20
N TYR A 449 16.44 15.49 18.55
CA TYR A 449 17.12 16.68 18.02
C TYR A 449 17.40 17.78 19.05
N PHE A 450 16.58 17.87 20.11
CA PHE A 450 16.58 19.04 20.99
C PHE A 450 16.79 18.74 22.47
N LEU A 451 16.47 17.54 22.94
CA LEU A 451 16.56 17.21 24.37
C LEU A 451 17.75 16.34 24.71
N GLN A 452 18.19 15.50 23.78
CA GLN A 452 19.32 14.61 24.02
C GLN A 452 20.64 15.36 23.89
N ASP A 453 21.30 15.56 25.04
CA ASP A 453 22.72 15.88 25.06
C ASP A 453 23.46 14.72 24.38
N SER A 454 24.19 15.05 23.31
CA SER A 454 24.89 14.09 22.44
C SER A 454 25.50 12.94 23.24
N CYS A 455 24.95 11.73 23.12
CA CYS A 455 25.53 10.58 23.79
C CYS A 455 25.69 9.41 22.81
N SER A 456 26.95 8.97 22.77
CA SER A 456 27.55 7.71 22.30
C SER A 456 26.90 7.01 21.12
N ALA A 457 27.68 6.93 20.05
CA ALA A 457 27.52 5.92 19.00
C ALA A 457 27.02 4.60 19.60
N CYS A 458 25.94 4.07 19.03
CA CYS A 458 25.61 2.66 19.22
C CYS A 458 26.79 1.87 18.64
N ASP A 459 27.70 1.40 19.49
CA ASP A 459 28.61 0.34 19.11
C ASP A 459 27.74 -0.84 18.68
N PHE A 460 27.74 -1.13 17.38
CA PHE A 460 27.16 -2.36 16.90
C PHE A 460 27.96 -3.48 17.56
N SER A 461 27.28 -4.32 18.34
CA SER A 461 27.83 -5.59 18.78
C SER A 461 28.52 -6.28 17.60
N SER A 462 29.75 -6.75 17.79
CA SER A 462 30.49 -7.49 16.77
C SER A 462 29.87 -8.85 16.44
N ASP A 463 28.97 -9.34 17.30
CA ASP A 463 28.30 -10.61 17.10
C ASP A 463 27.14 -10.48 16.10
N PRO A 464 26.97 -11.44 15.17
CA PRO A 464 25.90 -11.40 14.20
C PRO A 464 24.55 -11.47 14.91
N ILE A 465 23.68 -10.48 14.67
CA ILE A 465 22.31 -10.49 15.17
C ILE A 465 21.52 -11.57 14.42
N THR A 466 20.98 -12.54 15.17
CA THR A 466 20.27 -13.71 14.61
C THR A 466 18.75 -13.67 14.84
N GLN A 467 18.27 -12.76 15.69
CA GLN A 467 16.87 -12.60 16.06
C GLN A 467 16.58 -11.13 16.37
N LEU A 468 15.37 -10.66 16.08
CA LEU A 468 14.86 -9.36 16.49
C LEU A 468 13.67 -9.56 17.44
N ALA A 469 13.77 -9.03 18.65
CA ALA A 469 12.68 -9.12 19.62
C ALA A 469 11.48 -8.27 19.16
N HIS A 470 10.27 -8.80 19.36
CA HIS A 470 9.06 -8.00 19.24
C HIS A 470 9.00 -6.97 20.37
N PRO A 471 8.56 -5.75 20.07
CA PRO A 471 8.45 -4.71 21.08
C PRO A 471 7.17 -4.87 21.88
N ASP A 472 7.29 -4.85 23.21
CA ASP A 472 6.11 -4.79 24.10
C ASP A 472 5.43 -3.42 24.03
N VAL A 473 6.21 -2.36 23.79
CA VAL A 473 5.78 -0.96 23.82
C VAL A 473 6.44 -0.18 22.68
N PRO A 474 5.82 -0.13 21.48
CA PRO A 474 6.35 0.54 20.29
C PRO A 474 6.94 1.93 20.49
N GLU A 475 6.33 2.74 21.35
CA GLU A 475 6.77 4.11 21.60
C GLU A 475 8.09 4.24 22.36
N LYS A 476 8.62 3.16 22.94
CA LYS A 476 9.88 3.16 23.72
C LYS A 476 11.08 2.62 22.95
N GLU A 477 10.92 2.26 21.69
CA GLU A 477 11.96 1.58 20.93
C GLU A 477 13.15 2.44 20.57
N HIS A 478 14.32 1.80 20.43
CA HIS A 478 15.61 2.39 20.03
C HIS A 478 15.81 3.80 20.61
N PRO A 479 15.83 3.90 21.95
CA PRO A 479 15.92 5.17 22.64
C PRO A 479 17.15 5.94 22.18
N GLY A 480 16.95 7.24 21.95
CA GLY A 480 17.99 8.15 21.46
C GLY A 480 18.49 7.94 20.05
N THR A 481 17.72 7.27 19.21
CA THR A 481 17.93 7.28 17.77
C THR A 481 16.62 7.53 17.03
N LEU A 482 16.73 8.17 15.85
CA LEU A 482 15.60 8.30 14.92
C LEU A 482 15.36 7.02 14.12
N THR A 483 16.44 6.33 13.76
CA THR A 483 16.39 5.24 12.79
C THR A 483 16.28 3.89 13.48
N ALA A 484 15.26 3.14 13.10
CA ALA A 484 15.13 1.73 13.47
C ALA A 484 16.11 0.92 12.60
N ASP A 485 17.33 0.77 13.08
CA ASP A 485 18.43 0.17 12.30
C ASP A 485 19.20 -0.92 13.06
N ALA A 486 18.46 -1.72 13.83
CA ALA A 486 19.05 -2.81 14.61
C ALA A 486 19.61 -3.95 13.74
N LEU A 487 19.22 -4.08 12.47
CA LEU A 487 19.55 -5.22 11.62
C LEU A 487 20.59 -4.86 10.55
N PRO A 488 21.86 -5.28 10.68
CA PRO A 488 22.88 -4.99 9.68
C PRO A 488 22.68 -5.77 8.37
N THR A 489 22.13 -6.99 8.42
CA THR A 489 21.79 -7.81 7.25
C THR A 489 20.83 -8.92 7.65
N LEU A 490 20.00 -9.40 6.71
CA LEU A 490 19.14 -10.57 6.91
C LEU A 490 19.91 -11.90 6.84
N LYS A 491 21.17 -11.89 6.38
CA LYS A 491 21.97 -13.11 6.14
C LYS A 491 22.01 -14.10 7.31
N PHE A 492 22.08 -13.58 8.54
CA PHE A 492 22.26 -14.36 9.75
C PHE A 492 20.97 -14.61 10.54
N MET A 493 19.85 -14.09 10.06
CA MET A 493 18.57 -14.18 10.75
C MET A 493 18.02 -15.62 10.73
N THR A 494 17.44 -16.02 11.86
CA THR A 494 16.92 -17.38 12.09
C THR A 494 15.56 -17.40 12.78
N ASP A 495 15.10 -16.25 13.28
CA ASP A 495 13.80 -16.11 13.92
C ASP A 495 12.64 -16.37 12.96
N GLU A 496 11.47 -16.57 13.53
CA GLU A 496 10.25 -16.85 12.81
C GLU A 496 9.86 -15.72 11.85
N LEU A 497 10.01 -14.45 12.27
CA LEU A 497 9.62 -13.31 11.46
C LEU A 497 10.51 -13.15 10.22
N SER A 498 11.80 -13.47 10.33
CA SER A 498 12.73 -13.45 9.19
C SER A 498 12.30 -14.36 8.04
N ARG A 499 11.48 -15.39 8.31
CA ARG A 499 10.91 -16.27 7.27
C ARG A 499 9.95 -15.53 6.34
N ASN A 500 9.38 -14.41 6.77
CA ASN A 500 8.58 -13.54 5.90
C ASN A 500 9.43 -12.91 4.78
N PHE A 501 10.76 -12.85 4.93
CA PHE A 501 11.69 -12.23 3.99
C PHE A 501 12.61 -13.24 3.30
N ILE A 502 13.03 -14.29 4.01
CA ILE A 502 14.04 -15.24 3.53
C ILE A 502 13.39 -16.59 3.26
N ALA A 503 13.66 -17.15 2.08
CA ALA A 503 13.15 -18.47 1.72
C ALA A 503 14.25 -19.42 1.25
N ASN A 504 14.05 -20.72 1.49
CA ASN A 504 14.83 -21.76 0.85
C ASN A 504 14.27 -22.04 -0.55
N VAL A 505 14.98 -21.59 -1.58
CA VAL A 505 14.45 -21.60 -2.96
C VAL A 505 14.97 -22.74 -3.82
N ARG A 506 15.83 -23.63 -3.30
CA ARG A 506 16.51 -24.67 -4.11
C ARG A 506 15.54 -25.50 -4.96
N GLN A 507 14.40 -25.88 -4.40
CA GLN A 507 13.42 -26.75 -5.06
C GLN A 507 12.38 -25.98 -5.89
N THR A 508 12.46 -24.65 -5.93
CA THR A 508 11.42 -23.81 -6.55
C THR A 508 11.63 -23.70 -8.05
N PHE A 509 10.52 -23.59 -8.79
CA PHE A 509 10.56 -23.38 -10.24
C PHE A 509 11.30 -22.07 -10.59
N PHE A 510 11.04 -21.01 -9.81
CA PHE A 510 11.66 -19.71 -10.01
C PHE A 510 13.19 -19.80 -9.97
N TYR A 511 13.77 -20.38 -8.93
CA TYR A 511 15.22 -20.52 -8.80
C TYR A 511 15.85 -21.38 -9.91
N ASN A 512 15.21 -22.49 -10.26
CA ASN A 512 15.79 -23.46 -11.18
C ASN A 512 15.78 -23.00 -12.65
N TYR A 513 14.74 -22.26 -13.06
CA TYR A 513 14.51 -21.95 -14.47
C TYR A 513 14.51 -20.45 -14.79
N LEU A 514 14.09 -19.60 -13.85
CA LEU A 514 13.88 -18.18 -14.12
C LEU A 514 14.98 -17.29 -13.54
N ALA A 515 15.46 -17.61 -12.35
CA ALA A 515 16.40 -16.77 -11.63
C ALA A 515 17.73 -16.63 -12.38
N SER A 516 18.27 -15.41 -12.46
CA SER A 516 19.68 -15.19 -12.81
C SER A 516 20.57 -15.87 -11.78
N ARG A 517 21.65 -16.49 -12.27
CA ARG A 517 22.65 -17.19 -11.47
C ARG A 517 23.96 -16.44 -11.50
#